data_AF-A0A399IKT4-F1
#
_entry.id   AF-A0A399IKT4-F1
#
_cell.length_a   1.000
_cell.length_b   1.000
_cell.length_c   1.000
_cell.angle_alpha   90.00
_cell.angle_beta   90.00
_cell.angle_gamma   90.00
#
_symmetry.space_group_name_H-M   'P 1'
#
loop_
_entity.id
_entity.type
_entity.pdbx_description
1 polymer ?
#
loop_
_entity_poly.entity_id
_entity_poly.type
_entity_poly.pdbx_seq_one_letter_code
_entity_poly.pdbx_strand_id
1 'polypeptide(L)'
;MDSIITYLLLYNQYLVKTIYKLVLFISKNIPLNQWAFDDSNSPEYQKFKVDKLPKIIRFEKVDYQFLLAYYKHKYNKVVKPVQRRNGKSIPSETICPKCGAPHHYIYDNNGNRGQFQCKVCGQNFNESNYVTKPIVLVCPHCGHTLTQKKNRKHFRIHKCINPKCSYCLAGLKRLHSDIKSSEKYKYKLHYIYREFTFDFFKMNLHTLSKRAINFSFKKFNPHIMGLCLTYHVNLKLSTRQTAHALAEIHSIKISHTMVANYALTAATVIKPFVDTFDYKPSNILSADETYIRVKGIRHYVWIVMDACKKSILGYQVSDTRAVGPCILAMRMAFDKFQSFPGKMLKFIADGYSAYPLAKQQFELEENKIFDLTQVIGLTNDDSVSKEYRWIKQVVERLNRTFKSSYRVTCGYGSEDGALYGVSLWVAYYNFLRPHPYNYWRPLNEIDQLKQADNMPAKWQILISLGQQTILHMQENQLS
;
A
#
# COMPACT_ATOMS: atom_id res chain seq x y z
N MET A 1 -38.57 -41.87 -38.49
CA MET A 1 -37.53 -40.89 -38.11
C MET A 1 -38.01 -39.45 -38.32
N ASP A 2 -38.79 -39.17 -39.36
CA ASP A 2 -39.21 -37.80 -39.70
C ASP A 2 -40.13 -37.11 -38.67
N SER A 3 -40.96 -37.84 -37.91
CA SER A 3 -41.84 -37.22 -36.91
C SER A 3 -41.08 -36.69 -35.69
N ILE A 4 -40.00 -37.35 -35.29
CA ILE A 4 -39.17 -36.94 -34.14
C ILE A 4 -38.36 -35.69 -34.51
N ILE A 5 -37.80 -35.64 -35.72
CA ILE A 5 -37.06 -34.47 -36.20
C ILE A 5 -37.99 -33.26 -36.28
N THR A 6 -39.21 -33.43 -36.82
CA THR A 6 -40.20 -32.36 -36.91
C THR A 6 -40.64 -31.86 -35.53
N TYR A 7 -40.85 -32.78 -34.57
CA TYR A 7 -41.18 -32.43 -33.19
C TYR A 7 -40.05 -31.65 -32.51
N LEU A 8 -38.80 -32.09 -32.67
CA LEU A 8 -37.63 -31.40 -32.10
C LEU A 8 -37.45 -30.00 -32.70
N LEU A 9 -37.70 -29.82 -34.00
CA LEU A 9 -37.66 -28.50 -34.65
C LEU A 9 -38.73 -27.55 -34.09
N LEU A 10 -39.96 -28.03 -33.91
CA LEU A 10 -41.05 -27.25 -33.31
C LEU A 10 -40.75 -26.90 -31.84
N TYR A 11 -40.20 -27.85 -31.08
CA TYR A 11 -39.80 -27.63 -29.70
C TYR A 11 -38.66 -26.60 -29.59
N ASN A 12 -37.69 -26.65 -30.49
CA ASN A 12 -36.59 -25.68 -30.54
C ASN A 12 -37.10 -24.28 -30.87
N GLN A 13 -38.02 -24.14 -31.84
CA GLN A 13 -38.67 -22.86 -32.15
C GLN A 13 -39.46 -22.30 -30.95
N TYR A 14 -40.14 -23.17 -30.19
CA TYR A 14 -40.82 -22.78 -28.95
C TYR A 14 -39.85 -22.29 -27.87
N LEU A 15 -38.72 -22.99 -27.68
CA LEU A 15 -37.68 -22.58 -26.74
C LEU A 15 -37.06 -21.24 -27.12
N VAL A 16 -36.74 -21.03 -28.40
CA VAL A 16 -36.22 -19.74 -28.91
C VAL A 16 -37.21 -18.60 -28.65
N LYS A 17 -38.51 -18.82 -28.89
CA LYS A 17 -39.56 -17.84 -28.61
C LYS A 17 -39.68 -17.52 -27.12
N THR A 18 -39.47 -18.52 -26.27
CA THR A 18 -39.47 -18.36 -24.81
C THR A 18 -38.25 -17.57 -24.33
N ILE A 19 -37.06 -17.88 -24.86
CA ILE A 19 -35.84 -17.12 -24.59
C ILE A 19 -36.01 -15.65 -25.00
N TYR A 20 -36.57 -15.39 -26.18
CA TYR A 20 -36.81 -14.02 -26.65
C TYR A 20 -37.74 -13.23 -25.71
N LYS A 21 -38.82 -13.84 -25.21
CA LYS A 21 -39.71 -13.23 -24.22
C LYS A 21 -39.00 -12.94 -22.91
N LEU A 22 -38.16 -13.86 -22.43
CA LEU A 22 -37.38 -13.67 -21.20
C LEU A 22 -36.36 -12.54 -21.35
N VAL A 23 -35.68 -12.45 -22.50
CA VAL A 23 -34.74 -11.36 -22.80
C VAL A 23 -35.46 -10.00 -22.80
N LEU A 24 -36.63 -9.90 -23.45
CA LEU A 24 -37.44 -8.68 -23.43
C LEU A 24 -37.94 -8.32 -22.03
N PHE A 25 -38.33 -9.32 -21.23
CA PHE A 25 -38.74 -9.11 -19.85
C PHE A 25 -37.57 -8.58 -19.00
N ILE A 26 -36.39 -9.17 -19.14
CA ILE A 26 -35.16 -8.74 -18.48
C ILE A 26 -34.78 -7.31 -18.90
N SER A 27 -34.76 -7.02 -20.21
CA SER A 27 -34.38 -5.69 -20.71
C SER A 27 -35.35 -4.59 -20.28
N LYS A 28 -36.63 -4.93 -20.06
CA LYS A 28 -37.67 -3.97 -19.67
C LYS A 28 -37.73 -3.74 -18.16
N ASN A 29 -37.44 -4.76 -17.34
CA ASN A 29 -37.62 -4.70 -15.89
C ASN A 29 -36.31 -4.67 -15.08
N ILE A 30 -35.18 -5.04 -15.69
CA ILE A 30 -33.86 -4.88 -15.09
C ILE A 30 -33.20 -3.68 -15.78
N PRO A 31 -32.96 -2.57 -15.08
CA PRO A 31 -32.22 -1.45 -15.65
C PRO A 31 -30.78 -1.88 -15.95
N LEU A 32 -30.51 -2.32 -17.18
CA LEU A 32 -29.17 -2.73 -17.64
C LEU A 32 -28.16 -1.58 -17.52
N ASN A 33 -28.62 -0.33 -17.53
CA ASN A 33 -27.80 0.86 -17.29
C ASN A 33 -27.32 1.00 -15.83
N GLN A 34 -27.90 0.26 -14.88
CA GLN A 34 -27.40 0.25 -13.50
C GLN A 34 -26.00 -0.40 -13.41
N TRP A 35 -25.63 -1.25 -14.38
CA TRP A 35 -24.25 -1.74 -14.54
C TRP A 35 -23.30 -0.68 -15.12
N ALA A 36 -23.84 0.37 -15.74
CA ALA A 36 -23.09 1.53 -16.21
C ALA A 36 -23.06 2.68 -15.20
N PHE A 37 -23.79 2.59 -14.09
CA PHE A 37 -23.74 3.57 -13.01
C PHE A 37 -22.44 3.38 -12.23
N ASP A 38 -21.38 3.95 -12.80
CA ASP A 38 -20.07 4.00 -12.20
C ASP A 38 -20.06 5.06 -11.08
N ASP A 39 -20.42 4.61 -9.87
CA ASP A 39 -20.36 5.40 -8.63
C ASP A 39 -18.99 6.06 -8.45
N SER A 40 -17.92 5.57 -9.11
CA SER A 40 -16.61 6.21 -9.06
C SER A 40 -16.57 7.65 -9.62
N ASN A 41 -17.66 8.11 -10.24
CA ASN A 41 -17.82 9.51 -10.63
C ASN A 41 -18.32 10.42 -9.50
N SER A 42 -18.80 9.88 -8.38
CA SER A 42 -19.17 10.65 -7.19
C SER A 42 -17.96 11.45 -6.66
N PRO A 43 -18.15 12.70 -6.20
CA PRO A 43 -17.06 13.49 -5.63
C PRO A 43 -16.40 12.79 -4.42
N GLU A 44 -17.19 11.98 -3.70
CA GLU A 44 -16.75 11.21 -2.55
C GLU A 44 -15.75 10.09 -2.92
N TYR A 45 -15.86 9.51 -4.12
CA TYR A 45 -14.95 8.44 -4.55
C TYR A 45 -13.81 8.95 -5.44
N GLN A 46 -13.97 10.10 -6.09
CA GLN A 46 -12.92 10.72 -6.91
C GLN A 46 -11.64 11.07 -6.12
N LYS A 47 -11.75 11.37 -4.82
CA LYS A 47 -10.58 11.65 -3.95
C LYS A 47 -9.66 10.44 -3.76
N PHE A 48 -10.17 9.22 -3.96
CA PHE A 48 -9.41 7.98 -3.74
C PHE A 48 -8.67 7.49 -4.98
N LYS A 49 -8.99 8.03 -6.17
CA LYS A 49 -8.36 7.64 -7.43
C LYS A 49 -6.88 8.07 -7.49
N VAL A 50 -6.01 7.11 -7.80
CA VAL A 50 -4.59 7.34 -8.11
C VAL A 50 -4.43 7.42 -9.62
N ASP A 51 -3.69 8.43 -10.11
CA ASP A 51 -3.45 8.58 -11.55
C ASP A 51 -2.28 7.71 -12.02
N LYS A 52 -2.29 7.44 -13.33
CA LYS A 52 -1.16 6.81 -14.03
C LYS A 52 0.12 7.61 -13.82
N LEU A 53 1.26 6.93 -13.94
CA LEU A 53 2.58 7.54 -13.77
C LEU A 53 2.83 8.66 -14.79
N PRO A 54 3.59 9.69 -14.41
CA PRO A 54 3.95 10.78 -15.29
C PRO A 54 4.96 10.30 -16.32
N LYS A 55 5.06 11.03 -17.43
CA LYS A 55 6.20 10.85 -18.32
C LYS A 55 7.40 11.55 -17.69
N ILE A 56 8.50 10.82 -17.57
CA ILE A 56 9.73 11.35 -17.02
C ILE A 56 10.62 11.78 -18.19
N ILE A 57 10.91 13.07 -18.29
CA ILE A 57 11.87 13.61 -19.25
C ILE A 57 13.20 13.77 -18.52
N ARG A 58 14.23 13.03 -18.96
CA ARG A 58 15.59 13.18 -18.44
C ARG A 58 16.32 14.23 -19.25
N PHE A 59 17.06 15.09 -18.57
CA PHE A 59 17.96 16.02 -19.24
C PHE A 59 19.27 15.28 -19.55
N GLU A 60 19.43 14.90 -20.82
CA GLU A 60 20.65 14.28 -21.31
C GLU A 60 21.55 15.33 -21.93
N LYS A 61 22.79 15.39 -21.47
CA LYS A 61 23.84 16.13 -22.14
C LYS A 61 24.28 15.35 -23.36
N VAL A 62 24.45 16.05 -24.47
CA VAL A 62 24.92 15.47 -25.73
C VAL A 62 26.14 16.27 -26.18
N ASP A 63 27.01 15.71 -27.00
CA ASP A 63 28.08 16.49 -27.63
C ASP A 63 27.58 17.05 -28.98
N TYR A 64 27.74 18.36 -29.18
CA TYR A 64 27.37 19.02 -30.42
C TYR A 64 28.18 18.47 -31.61
N GLN A 65 29.44 18.08 -31.43
CA GLN A 65 30.26 17.54 -32.52
C GLN A 65 29.69 16.20 -32.99
N PHE A 66 29.33 15.34 -32.04
CA PHE A 66 28.65 14.07 -32.33
C PHE A 66 27.29 14.30 -33.02
N LEU A 67 26.48 15.25 -32.56
CA LEU A 67 25.21 15.61 -33.19
C LEU A 67 25.39 16.08 -34.64
N LEU A 68 26.40 16.90 -34.92
CA LEU A 68 26.72 17.35 -36.28
C LEU A 68 27.12 16.17 -37.18
N ALA A 69 27.97 15.26 -36.68
CA ALA A 69 28.36 14.05 -37.39
C ALA A 69 27.15 13.14 -37.66
N TYR A 70 26.26 12.98 -36.67
CA TYR A 70 25.04 12.19 -36.78
C TYR A 70 24.08 12.76 -37.83
N TYR A 71 23.86 14.08 -37.86
CA TYR A 71 23.00 14.70 -38.87
C TYR A 71 23.56 14.56 -40.28
N LYS A 72 24.88 14.63 -40.44
CA LYS A 72 25.55 14.36 -41.71
C LYS A 72 25.38 12.90 -42.13
N HIS A 73 25.60 11.95 -41.24
CA HIS A 73 25.51 10.52 -41.55
C HIS A 73 24.07 10.06 -41.85
N LYS A 74 23.10 10.41 -41.00
CA LYS A 74 21.72 9.90 -41.09
C LYS A 74 20.83 10.67 -42.06
N TYR A 75 21.01 11.98 -42.17
CA TYR A 75 20.11 12.86 -42.92
C TYR A 75 20.83 13.63 -44.05
N ASN A 76 22.12 13.38 -44.27
CA ASN A 76 22.97 14.12 -45.20
C ASN A 76 22.92 15.65 -45.02
N LYS A 77 22.67 16.10 -43.77
CA LYS A 77 22.44 17.51 -43.45
C LYS A 77 23.64 18.11 -42.73
N VAL A 78 24.32 19.04 -43.39
CA VAL A 78 25.41 19.83 -42.79
C VAL A 78 24.85 21.09 -42.13
N VAL A 79 24.84 21.12 -40.80
CA VAL A 79 24.37 22.29 -40.04
C VAL A 79 25.50 23.31 -39.93
N LYS A 80 25.39 24.41 -40.68
CA LYS A 80 26.33 25.53 -40.63
C LYS A 80 26.07 26.46 -39.42
N PRO A 81 27.07 27.24 -38.96
CA PRO A 81 26.87 28.31 -37.99
C PRO A 81 25.74 29.28 -38.34
N VAL A 82 25.27 30.04 -37.36
CA VAL A 82 24.22 31.05 -37.54
C VAL A 82 24.78 32.25 -38.31
N GLN A 83 24.22 32.55 -39.48
CA GLN A 83 24.50 33.80 -40.19
C GLN A 83 23.64 34.92 -39.58
N ARG A 84 24.28 35.87 -38.91
CA ARG A 84 23.60 36.98 -38.22
C ARG A 84 23.44 38.15 -39.20
N ARG A 85 22.20 38.54 -39.49
CA ARG A 85 21.88 39.61 -40.47
C ARG A 85 21.82 41.02 -39.87
N ASN A 86 21.67 41.14 -38.55
CA ASN A 86 21.38 42.42 -37.88
C ASN A 86 22.58 42.98 -37.07
N GLY A 87 23.82 42.53 -37.32
CA GLY A 87 25.03 43.04 -36.64
C GLY A 87 25.16 42.75 -35.13
N LYS A 88 24.12 42.20 -34.48
CA LYS A 88 24.12 41.88 -33.05
C LYS A 88 24.92 40.62 -32.76
N SER A 89 25.87 40.69 -31.83
CA SER A 89 26.68 39.57 -31.36
C SER A 89 26.12 38.94 -30.09
N ILE A 90 26.12 37.61 -30.03
CA ILE A 90 25.93 36.86 -28.78
C ILE A 90 27.30 36.78 -28.08
N PRO A 91 27.38 36.95 -26.76
CA PRO A 91 28.63 36.82 -26.01
C PRO A 91 29.38 35.54 -26.35
N SER A 92 30.71 35.63 -26.47
CA SER A 92 31.57 34.49 -26.84
C SER A 92 31.49 33.34 -25.83
N GLU A 93 31.24 33.66 -24.57
CA GLU A 93 31.08 32.73 -23.45
C GLU A 93 29.75 31.95 -23.47
N THR A 94 28.80 32.33 -24.33
CA THR A 94 27.50 31.65 -24.39
C THR A 94 27.65 30.26 -25.03
N ILE A 95 27.33 29.23 -24.25
CA ILE A 95 27.37 27.84 -24.68
C ILE A 95 25.98 27.22 -24.48
N CYS A 96 25.56 26.35 -25.41
CA CYS A 96 24.31 25.63 -25.24
C CYS A 96 24.40 24.68 -24.02
N PRO A 97 23.48 24.80 -23.03
CA PRO A 97 23.53 23.98 -21.82
C PRO A 97 23.26 22.49 -22.06
N LYS A 98 22.65 22.13 -23.20
CA LYS A 98 22.29 20.75 -23.55
C LYS A 98 23.39 20.07 -24.36
N CYS A 99 23.85 20.69 -25.44
CA CYS A 99 24.80 20.05 -26.35
C CYS A 99 26.24 20.60 -26.30
N GLY A 100 26.50 21.66 -25.54
CA GLY A 100 27.83 22.28 -25.52
C GLY A 100 28.17 23.08 -26.79
N ALA A 101 27.21 23.31 -27.70
CA ALA A 101 27.48 24.09 -28.91
C ALA A 101 27.88 25.53 -28.56
N PRO A 102 28.95 26.08 -29.17
CA PRO A 102 29.45 27.42 -28.88
C PRO A 102 28.53 28.50 -29.47
N HIS A 103 28.75 29.76 -29.05
CA HIS A 103 27.96 30.94 -29.43
C HIS A 103 27.69 31.10 -30.93
N HIS A 104 28.56 30.58 -31.81
CA HIS A 104 28.37 30.57 -33.27
C HIS A 104 27.13 29.80 -33.75
N TYR A 105 26.63 28.85 -32.96
CA TYR A 105 25.46 28.03 -33.28
C TYR A 105 24.19 28.45 -32.53
N ILE A 106 24.18 29.63 -31.92
CA ILE A 106 23.10 30.07 -31.04
C ILE A 106 22.35 31.23 -31.71
N TYR A 107 21.03 31.16 -31.69
CA TYR A 107 20.12 32.23 -32.07
C TYR A 107 19.72 33.03 -30.84
N ASP A 108 19.58 34.34 -31.02
CA ASP A 108 18.76 35.17 -30.14
C ASP A 108 17.29 34.99 -30.55
N ASN A 109 16.54 34.24 -29.74
CA ASN A 109 15.22 33.73 -30.11
C ASN A 109 14.12 34.79 -29.93
N ASN A 110 14.34 35.79 -29.07
CA ASN A 110 13.33 36.82 -28.73
C ASN A 110 13.82 38.27 -28.92
N GLY A 111 14.86 38.48 -29.73
CA GLY A 111 15.34 39.82 -30.08
C GLY A 111 15.74 40.65 -28.86
N ASN A 112 16.72 40.19 -28.10
CA ASN A 112 17.31 40.82 -26.91
C ASN A 112 16.48 40.77 -25.61
N ARG A 113 15.47 39.90 -25.52
CA ARG A 113 14.73 39.65 -24.26
C ARG A 113 15.30 38.49 -23.44
N GLY A 114 16.58 38.15 -23.67
CA GLY A 114 17.34 37.17 -22.89
C GLY A 114 17.03 35.69 -23.14
N GLN A 115 16.31 35.33 -24.20
CA GLN A 115 16.07 33.92 -24.58
C GLN A 115 16.88 33.55 -25.82
N PHE A 116 17.70 32.51 -25.68
CA PHE A 116 18.52 31.93 -26.74
C PHE A 116 17.94 30.59 -27.24
N GLN A 117 18.25 30.21 -28.47
CA GLN A 117 17.92 28.90 -29.04
C GLN A 117 19.15 28.30 -29.74
N CYS A 118 19.48 27.05 -29.42
CA CYS A 118 20.58 26.35 -30.09
C CYS A 118 20.15 25.81 -31.46
N LYS A 119 20.87 26.17 -32.53
CA LYS A 119 20.65 25.65 -33.89
C LYS A 119 20.97 24.16 -34.03
N VAL A 120 21.91 23.63 -33.24
CA VAL A 120 22.32 22.22 -33.31
C VAL A 120 21.26 21.32 -32.68
N CYS A 121 20.90 21.56 -31.41
CA CYS A 121 20.00 20.66 -30.68
C CYS A 121 18.55 21.19 -30.50
N GLY A 122 18.25 22.40 -30.97
CA GLY A 122 16.94 23.03 -30.85
C GLY A 122 16.57 23.53 -29.45
N GLN A 123 17.48 23.43 -28.47
CA GLN A 123 17.18 23.79 -27.08
C GLN A 123 17.04 25.30 -26.88
N ASN A 124 15.94 25.72 -26.27
CA ASN A 124 15.76 27.10 -25.80
C ASN A 124 16.30 27.23 -24.35
N PHE A 125 17.00 28.33 -24.07
CA PHE A 125 17.59 28.63 -22.75
C PHE A 125 17.77 30.14 -22.54
N ASN A 126 18.11 30.57 -21.33
CA ASN A 126 18.42 31.95 -20.96
C ASN A 126 19.58 31.94 -19.96
N GLU A 127 20.23 33.09 -19.73
CA GLU A 127 21.40 33.20 -18.83
C GLU A 127 21.12 32.72 -17.40
N SER A 128 19.86 32.75 -16.97
CA SER A 128 19.41 32.31 -15.65
C SER A 128 18.81 30.89 -15.60
N ASN A 129 18.31 30.30 -16.70
CA ASN A 129 17.99 28.86 -16.72
C ASN A 129 19.21 28.07 -17.18
N TYR A 130 20.08 27.82 -16.23
CA TYR A 130 20.80 26.56 -16.20
C TYR A 130 19.75 25.44 -16.19
N VAL A 131 19.46 24.82 -17.34
CA VAL A 131 18.62 23.62 -17.42
C VAL A 131 19.41 22.48 -16.76
N THR A 132 19.45 22.49 -15.43
CA THR A 132 20.21 21.57 -14.57
C THR A 132 19.31 20.56 -13.88
N LYS A 133 17.98 20.66 -14.03
CA LYS A 133 17.09 19.64 -13.47
C LYS A 133 17.30 18.35 -14.26
N PRO A 134 17.91 17.32 -13.67
CA PRO A 134 18.22 16.08 -14.39
C PRO A 134 16.94 15.35 -14.82
N ILE A 135 15.82 15.65 -14.15
CA ILE A 135 14.54 14.97 -14.31
C ILE A 135 13.43 16.02 -14.28
N VAL A 136 12.57 16.02 -15.30
CA VAL A 136 11.36 16.83 -15.39
C VAL A 136 10.14 15.90 -15.50
N LEU A 137 9.21 16.04 -14.57
CA LEU A 137 7.96 15.28 -14.57
C LEU A 137 6.92 16.02 -15.44
N VAL A 138 6.38 15.36 -16.45
CA VAL A 138 5.35 15.94 -17.32
C VAL A 138 4.05 15.14 -17.30
N CYS A 139 2.95 15.85 -17.48
CA CYS A 139 1.62 15.28 -17.56
C CYS A 139 1.53 14.30 -18.74
N PRO A 140 1.10 13.04 -18.53
CA PRO A 140 1.03 12.05 -19.60
C PRO A 140 -0.03 12.39 -20.65
N HIS A 141 -1.00 13.24 -20.31
CA HIS A 141 -2.15 13.59 -21.14
C HIS A 141 -1.93 14.82 -22.04
N CYS A 142 -1.10 15.78 -21.62
CA CYS A 142 -0.90 17.04 -22.36
C CYS A 142 0.55 17.47 -22.49
N GLY A 143 1.50 16.71 -21.94
CA GLY A 143 2.94 17.02 -22.00
C GLY A 143 3.38 18.22 -21.16
N HIS A 144 2.45 18.89 -20.44
CA HIS A 144 2.78 20.04 -19.61
C HIS A 144 3.54 19.63 -18.34
N THR A 145 4.58 20.39 -17.99
CA THR A 145 5.37 20.18 -16.78
C THR A 145 4.49 20.22 -15.52
N LEU A 146 4.68 19.24 -14.64
CA LEU A 146 3.94 19.18 -13.41
C LEU A 146 4.51 20.17 -12.40
N THR A 147 3.60 20.79 -11.63
CA THR A 147 3.98 21.73 -10.57
C THR A 147 3.82 21.09 -9.21
N GLN A 148 4.85 21.17 -8.37
CA GLN A 148 4.75 20.75 -6.98
C GLN A 148 3.79 21.67 -6.23
N LYS A 149 2.73 21.12 -5.64
CA LYS A 149 1.69 21.87 -4.92
C LYS A 149 1.72 21.66 -3.42
N LYS A 150 2.08 20.45 -2.96
CA LYS A 150 2.09 20.11 -1.53
C LYS A 150 3.29 19.22 -1.23
N ASN A 151 3.86 19.40 -0.05
CA ASN A 151 4.84 18.50 0.52
C ASN A 151 4.20 17.72 1.67
N ARG A 152 4.37 16.40 1.71
CA ARG A 152 3.92 15.51 2.80
C ARG A 152 5.12 14.76 3.35
N LYS A 153 4.98 14.16 4.54
CA LYS A 153 6.06 13.44 5.25
C LYS A 153 6.84 12.44 4.37
N HIS A 154 6.16 11.73 3.46
CA HIS A 154 6.76 10.66 2.65
C HIS A 154 6.65 10.85 1.13
N PHE A 155 5.94 11.88 0.67
CA PHE A 155 5.76 12.11 -0.76
C PHE A 155 5.43 13.58 -1.08
N ARG A 156 5.79 14.00 -2.28
CA ARG A 156 5.46 15.31 -2.86
C ARG A 156 4.31 15.16 -3.84
N ILE A 157 3.37 16.11 -3.80
CA ILE A 157 2.22 16.11 -4.70
C ILE A 157 2.48 17.08 -5.85
N HIS A 158 2.51 16.53 -7.06
CA HIS A 158 2.67 17.23 -8.33
C HIS A 158 1.33 17.32 -9.06
N LYS A 159 0.96 18.49 -9.59
CA LYS A 159 -0.32 18.74 -10.27
C LYS A 159 -0.09 19.33 -11.65
N CYS A 160 -0.84 18.84 -12.64
CA CYS A 160 -0.97 19.48 -13.95
C CYS A 160 -1.86 20.72 -13.84
N ILE A 161 -1.29 21.90 -14.07
CA ILE A 161 -2.02 23.19 -14.00
C ILE A 161 -2.58 23.64 -15.35
N ASN A 162 -2.26 22.94 -16.45
CA ASN A 162 -2.76 23.31 -17.78
C ASN A 162 -4.30 23.15 -17.84
N PRO A 163 -5.07 24.24 -18.02
CA PRO A 163 -6.53 24.17 -18.10
C PRO A 163 -7.01 23.50 -19.39
N LYS A 164 -6.21 23.54 -20.46
CA LYS A 164 -6.49 22.89 -21.75
C LYS A 164 -6.07 21.41 -21.77
N CYS A 165 -5.68 20.85 -20.62
CA CYS A 165 -5.32 19.44 -20.54
C CYS A 165 -6.53 18.55 -20.87
N SER A 166 -6.36 17.58 -21.76
CA SER A 166 -7.40 16.63 -22.15
C SER A 166 -8.03 15.91 -20.95
N TYR A 167 -7.23 15.54 -19.94
CA TYR A 167 -7.70 14.97 -18.68
C TYR A 167 -8.62 15.94 -17.91
N CYS A 168 -8.24 17.22 -17.84
CA CYS A 168 -9.02 18.24 -17.14
C CYS A 168 -10.34 18.54 -17.85
N LEU A 169 -10.31 18.66 -19.18
CA LEU A 169 -11.49 18.88 -19.99
C LEU A 169 -12.45 17.69 -19.91
N ALA A 170 -11.93 16.46 -19.96
CA ALA A 170 -12.75 15.26 -19.77
C ALA A 170 -13.35 15.16 -18.36
N GLY A 171 -12.61 15.58 -17.32
CA GLY A 171 -13.14 15.70 -15.96
C GLY A 171 -14.30 16.70 -15.87
N LEU A 172 -14.15 17.86 -16.51
CA LEU A 172 -15.19 18.90 -16.54
C LEU A 172 -16.45 18.45 -17.30
N LYS A 173 -16.29 17.72 -18.42
CA LYS A 173 -17.43 17.18 -19.19
C LYS A 173 -18.26 16.15 -18.42
N ARG A 174 -17.65 15.46 -17.44
CA ARG A 174 -18.33 14.46 -16.60
C ARG A 174 -19.10 15.06 -15.43
N LEU A 175 -18.90 16.34 -15.12
CA LEU A 175 -19.68 17.02 -14.09
C LEU A 175 -21.10 17.26 -14.58
N HIS A 176 -22.10 17.05 -13.72
CA HIS A 176 -23.46 17.50 -13.98
C HIS A 176 -23.49 19.03 -14.18
N SER A 177 -24.38 19.49 -15.07
CA SER A 177 -24.59 20.90 -15.40
C SER A 177 -24.89 21.78 -14.19
N ASP A 178 -25.46 21.18 -13.15
CA ASP A 178 -26.02 21.89 -11.99
C ASP A 178 -24.98 22.15 -10.89
N ILE A 179 -23.74 21.67 -11.07
CA ILE A 179 -22.66 21.83 -10.11
C ILE A 179 -22.11 23.26 -10.15
N LYS A 180 -22.30 24.00 -9.04
CA LYS A 180 -21.78 25.36 -8.87
C LYS A 180 -20.25 25.38 -9.00
N SER A 181 -19.71 26.48 -9.53
CA SER A 181 -18.25 26.65 -9.68
C SER A 181 -17.50 26.49 -8.34
N SER A 182 -18.11 26.95 -7.25
CA SER A 182 -17.59 26.81 -5.89
C SER A 182 -17.50 25.37 -5.39
N GLU A 183 -18.12 24.39 -6.03
CA GLU A 183 -18.10 22.99 -5.62
C GLU A 183 -17.16 22.12 -6.44
N LYS A 184 -16.60 22.67 -7.54
CA LYS A 184 -15.68 21.96 -8.43
C LYS A 184 -14.42 21.45 -7.72
N TYR A 185 -14.02 22.06 -6.60
CA TYR A 185 -12.88 21.60 -5.80
C TYR A 185 -13.11 20.22 -5.14
N LYS A 186 -14.37 19.80 -4.95
CA LYS A 186 -14.73 18.49 -4.41
C LYS A 186 -14.39 17.36 -5.39
N TYR A 187 -14.28 17.69 -6.67
CA TYR A 187 -14.00 16.75 -7.76
C TYR A 187 -12.52 16.75 -8.15
N LYS A 188 -12.02 15.58 -8.54
CA LYS A 188 -10.64 15.43 -9.01
C LYS A 188 -10.56 15.77 -10.50
N LEU A 189 -10.44 17.06 -10.79
CA LEU A 189 -10.41 17.55 -12.18
C LEU A 189 -9.03 17.48 -12.83
N HIS A 190 -7.95 17.66 -12.06
CA HIS A 190 -6.61 17.70 -12.62
C HIS A 190 -5.87 16.39 -12.39
N TYR A 191 -4.95 16.09 -13.31
CA TYR A 191 -3.96 15.06 -13.14
C TYR A 191 -3.04 15.37 -11.94
N ILE A 192 -2.86 14.40 -11.06
CA ILE A 192 -2.07 14.49 -9.83
C ILE A 192 -1.12 13.29 -9.75
N TYR A 193 0.17 13.57 -9.66
CA TYR A 193 1.20 12.58 -9.37
C TYR A 193 1.71 12.73 -7.93
N ARG A 194 2.02 11.61 -7.27
CA ARG A 194 2.62 11.58 -5.93
C ARG A 194 4.00 10.95 -6.04
N GLU A 195 5.03 11.79 -5.94
CA GLU A 195 6.43 11.39 -5.97
C GLU A 195 6.85 10.98 -4.55
N PHE A 196 7.18 9.70 -4.34
CA PHE A 196 7.70 9.24 -3.06
C PHE A 196 9.12 9.74 -2.84
N THR A 197 9.39 10.23 -1.65
CA THR A 197 10.73 10.73 -1.25
C THR A 197 11.46 9.77 -0.32
N PHE A 198 10.81 8.66 0.02
CA PHE A 198 11.31 7.64 0.93
C PHE A 198 11.01 6.26 0.33
N ASP A 199 12.02 5.39 0.33
CA ASP A 199 11.92 4.03 -0.21
C ASP A 199 11.63 3.05 0.92
N PHE A 200 10.37 2.63 1.00
CA PHE A 200 9.93 1.66 2.01
C PHE A 200 10.37 0.24 1.72
N PHE A 201 10.88 -0.08 0.53
CA PHE A 201 11.29 -1.42 0.12
C PHE A 201 12.72 -1.74 0.56
N LYS A 202 13.56 -0.72 0.72
CA LYS A 202 14.90 -0.86 1.30
C LYS A 202 14.91 -1.07 2.83
N MET A 203 13.76 -0.92 3.50
CA MET A 203 13.68 -1.15 4.94
C MET A 203 13.77 -2.65 5.27
N ASN A 204 14.61 -3.01 6.24
CA ASN A 204 14.67 -4.37 6.78
C ASN A 204 13.50 -4.60 7.77
N LEU A 205 12.58 -5.49 7.41
CA LEU A 205 11.39 -5.82 8.21
C LEU A 205 11.69 -6.70 9.43
N HIS A 206 12.78 -7.46 9.39
CA HIS A 206 13.12 -8.47 10.40
C HIS A 206 14.29 -8.05 11.28
N THR A 207 14.47 -6.74 11.46
CA THR A 207 15.52 -6.21 12.33
C THR A 207 15.28 -6.67 13.77
N LEU A 208 16.27 -7.37 14.34
CA LEU A 208 16.21 -7.81 15.73
C LEU A 208 16.23 -6.60 16.68
N SER A 209 15.36 -6.62 17.68
CA SER A 209 15.28 -5.55 18.67
C SER A 209 16.52 -5.52 19.55
N LYS A 210 17.10 -4.33 19.74
CA LYS A 210 18.21 -4.10 20.70
C LYS A 210 17.80 -4.35 22.16
N ARG A 211 16.51 -4.46 22.46
CA ARG A 211 15.96 -4.65 23.82
C ARG A 211 15.63 -6.10 24.16
N ALA A 212 16.22 -7.07 23.46
CA ALA A 212 16.13 -8.47 23.90
C ALA A 212 16.84 -8.59 25.27
N ILE A 213 16.05 -8.60 26.35
CA ILE A 213 16.56 -8.87 27.69
C ILE A 213 16.84 -10.38 27.77
N ASN A 214 17.99 -10.77 28.31
CA ASN A 214 18.28 -12.16 28.60
C ASN A 214 17.17 -12.75 29.49
N PHE A 215 16.68 -13.95 29.16
CA PHE A 215 15.78 -14.73 30.02
C PHE A 215 16.50 -15.29 31.26
N SER A 216 17.30 -14.47 31.94
CA SER A 216 17.89 -14.80 33.22
C SER A 216 16.85 -14.54 34.31
N PHE A 217 16.09 -15.58 34.62
CA PHE A 217 15.08 -15.58 35.67
C PHE A 217 15.75 -15.55 37.05
N LYS A 218 15.90 -14.35 37.66
CA LYS A 218 16.49 -14.21 39.01
C LYS A 218 15.53 -14.60 40.15
N LYS A 219 14.23 -14.32 39.99
CA LYS A 219 13.23 -14.42 41.08
C LYS A 219 11.99 -15.24 40.73
N PHE A 220 11.60 -15.30 39.46
CA PHE A 220 10.38 -15.99 39.00
C PHE A 220 10.73 -16.90 37.84
N ASN A 221 10.07 -18.05 37.71
CA ASN A 221 10.41 -19.06 36.70
C ASN A 221 9.64 -18.81 35.35
N PRO A 222 9.98 -19.56 34.27
CA PRO A 222 9.27 -19.46 32.99
C PRO A 222 7.77 -19.76 33.09
N HIS A 223 7.33 -20.55 34.07
CA HIS A 223 5.91 -20.87 34.25
C HIS A 223 5.11 -19.65 34.70
N ILE A 224 5.66 -18.86 35.64
CA ILE A 224 5.05 -17.60 36.09
C ILE A 224 4.94 -16.62 34.93
N MET A 225 5.96 -16.54 34.07
CA MET A 225 5.89 -15.74 32.84
C MET A 225 4.75 -16.21 31.93
N GLY A 226 4.61 -17.52 31.72
CA GLY A 226 3.51 -18.11 30.96
C GLY A 226 2.13 -17.80 31.56
N LEU A 227 2.00 -17.80 32.88
CA LEU A 227 0.79 -17.36 33.58
C LEU A 227 0.52 -15.88 33.32
N CYS A 228 1.52 -15.00 33.46
CA CYS A 228 1.38 -13.58 33.16
C CYS A 228 0.86 -13.34 31.74
N LEU A 229 1.42 -14.02 30.74
CA LEU A 229 0.97 -13.91 29.35
C LEU A 229 -0.44 -14.45 29.15
N THR A 230 -0.78 -15.57 29.81
CA THR A 230 -2.12 -16.16 29.75
C THR A 230 -3.18 -15.20 30.29
N TYR A 231 -2.99 -14.64 31.48
CA TYR A 231 -3.92 -13.70 32.07
C TYR A 231 -3.97 -12.38 31.28
N HIS A 232 -2.81 -11.84 30.90
CA HIS A 232 -2.74 -10.54 30.24
C HIS A 232 -3.26 -10.57 28.80
N VAL A 233 -2.85 -11.57 28.00
CA VAL A 233 -3.14 -11.64 26.56
C VAL A 233 -4.38 -12.48 26.28
N ASN A 234 -4.42 -13.74 26.76
CA ASN A 234 -5.52 -14.66 26.42
C ASN A 234 -6.82 -14.24 27.12
N LEU A 235 -6.74 -13.94 28.42
CA LEU A 235 -7.88 -13.52 29.25
C LEU A 235 -8.10 -12.00 29.24
N LYS A 236 -7.29 -11.25 28.50
CA LYS A 236 -7.46 -9.81 28.24
C LYS A 236 -7.45 -8.95 29.50
N LEU A 237 -6.71 -9.34 30.53
CA LEU A 237 -6.62 -8.55 31.76
C LEU A 237 -5.60 -7.42 31.62
N SER A 238 -5.83 -6.30 32.31
CA SER A 238 -4.80 -5.28 32.46
C SER A 238 -3.59 -5.83 33.24
N THR A 239 -2.43 -5.17 33.16
CA THR A 239 -1.23 -5.60 33.91
C THR A 239 -1.45 -5.60 35.42
N ARG A 240 -2.26 -4.67 35.94
CA ARG A 240 -2.66 -4.60 37.36
C ARG A 240 -3.61 -5.74 37.75
N GLN A 241 -4.64 -5.99 36.94
CA GLN A 241 -5.56 -7.11 37.17
C GLN A 241 -4.85 -8.46 37.04
N THR A 242 -3.87 -8.57 36.15
CA THR A 242 -3.03 -9.77 36.02
C THR A 242 -2.21 -9.99 37.29
N ALA A 243 -1.53 -8.95 37.78
CA ALA A 243 -0.78 -9.03 39.05
C ALA A 243 -1.69 -9.40 40.23
N HIS A 244 -2.90 -8.81 40.29
CA HIS A 244 -3.90 -9.12 41.30
C HIS A 244 -4.38 -10.58 41.20
N ALA A 245 -4.72 -11.06 40.00
CA ALA A 245 -5.14 -12.44 39.77
C ALA A 245 -4.05 -13.45 40.15
N LEU A 246 -2.78 -13.14 39.88
CA LEU A 246 -1.66 -13.99 40.29
C LEU A 246 -1.47 -14.02 41.80
N ALA A 247 -1.70 -12.90 42.49
CA ALA A 247 -1.64 -12.85 43.95
C ALA A 247 -2.78 -13.64 44.60
N GLU A 248 -4.02 -13.43 44.16
CA GLU A 248 -5.21 -14.05 44.78
C GLU A 248 -5.37 -15.53 44.45
N ILE A 249 -5.12 -15.92 43.19
CA ILE A 249 -5.39 -17.30 42.72
C ILE A 249 -4.18 -18.20 42.97
N HIS A 250 -2.97 -17.68 42.78
CA HIS A 250 -1.73 -18.47 42.79
C HIS A 250 -0.81 -18.13 43.95
N SER A 251 -1.17 -17.18 44.83
CA SER A 251 -0.28 -16.66 45.89
C SER A 251 1.06 -16.09 45.38
N ILE A 252 1.13 -15.70 44.10
CA ILE A 252 2.33 -15.15 43.47
C ILE A 252 2.28 -13.62 43.52
N LYS A 253 3.09 -13.03 44.40
CA LYS A 253 3.25 -11.57 44.50
C LYS A 253 4.19 -11.05 43.41
N ILE A 254 3.62 -10.49 42.35
CA ILE A 254 4.34 -9.87 41.23
C ILE A 254 3.85 -8.45 40.98
N SER A 255 4.74 -7.53 40.59
CA SER A 255 4.33 -6.16 40.26
C SER A 255 3.72 -6.09 38.85
N HIS A 256 2.77 -5.18 38.64
CA HIS A 256 2.22 -4.89 37.32
C HIS A 256 3.28 -4.45 36.29
N THR A 257 4.37 -3.82 36.76
CA THR A 257 5.53 -3.46 35.93
C THR A 257 6.28 -4.68 35.45
N MET A 258 6.44 -5.72 36.29
CA MET A 258 7.07 -6.98 35.88
C MET A 258 6.21 -7.73 34.86
N VAL A 259 4.88 -7.73 35.02
CA VAL A 259 3.95 -8.28 34.01
C VAL A 259 4.15 -7.58 32.66
N ALA A 260 4.26 -6.24 32.65
CA ALA A 260 4.54 -5.49 31.43
C ALA A 260 5.90 -5.83 30.80
N ASN A 261 6.95 -5.98 31.63
CA ASN A 261 8.28 -6.37 31.17
C ASN A 261 8.30 -7.79 30.58
N TYR A 262 7.55 -8.73 31.16
CA TYR A 262 7.39 -10.07 30.59
C TYR A 262 6.64 -10.05 29.26
N ALA A 263 5.57 -9.27 29.14
CA ALA A 263 4.89 -9.10 27.86
C ALA A 263 5.83 -8.50 26.81
N LEU A 264 6.58 -7.44 27.15
CA LEU A 264 7.55 -6.81 26.26
C LEU A 264 8.63 -7.79 25.79
N THR A 265 9.18 -8.59 26.72
CA THR A 265 10.25 -9.56 26.44
C THR A 265 9.73 -10.69 25.55
N ALA A 266 8.55 -11.24 25.86
CA ALA A 266 7.89 -12.25 25.04
C ALA A 266 7.61 -11.73 23.63
N ALA A 267 7.07 -10.52 23.51
CA ALA A 267 6.79 -9.90 22.21
C ALA A 267 8.04 -9.80 21.35
N THR A 268 9.15 -9.34 21.93
CA THR A 268 10.43 -9.17 21.25
C THR A 268 10.97 -10.48 20.70
N VAL A 269 10.79 -11.57 21.45
CA VAL A 269 11.37 -12.88 21.15
C VAL A 269 10.49 -13.70 20.22
N ILE A 270 9.17 -13.64 20.41
CA ILE A 270 8.19 -14.38 19.59
C ILE A 270 8.00 -13.72 18.23
N LYS A 271 8.13 -12.39 18.14
CA LYS A 271 7.87 -11.64 16.90
C LYS A 271 8.65 -12.19 15.68
N PRO A 272 9.97 -12.42 15.73
CA PRO A 272 10.71 -13.03 14.62
C PRO A 272 10.08 -14.32 14.10
N PHE A 273 9.72 -15.25 15.00
CA PHE A 273 9.06 -16.50 14.63
C PHE A 273 7.71 -16.26 13.92
N VAL A 274 6.85 -15.39 14.48
CA VAL A 274 5.56 -15.05 13.86
C VAL A 274 5.77 -14.41 12.48
N ASP A 275 6.72 -13.48 12.39
CA ASP A 275 7.01 -12.71 11.18
C ASP A 275 7.69 -13.53 10.08
N THR A 276 8.28 -14.69 10.38
CA THR A 276 8.87 -15.59 9.36
C THR A 276 8.21 -16.96 9.24
N PHE A 277 7.18 -17.25 10.04
CA PHE A 277 6.40 -18.48 9.92
C PHE A 277 5.84 -18.68 8.50
N ASP A 278 5.93 -19.91 7.99
CA ASP A 278 5.39 -20.33 6.69
C ASP A 278 3.87 -20.55 6.78
N TYR A 279 3.12 -19.46 6.60
CA TYR A 279 1.65 -19.47 6.62
C TYR A 279 1.02 -20.17 5.40
N LYS A 280 1.80 -20.43 4.34
CA LYS A 280 1.30 -20.91 3.04
C LYS A 280 0.07 -20.12 2.58
N PRO A 281 0.19 -18.78 2.43
CA PRO A 281 -0.96 -17.90 2.25
C PRO A 281 -1.81 -18.27 1.03
N SER A 282 -3.12 -18.04 1.14
CA SER A 282 -4.04 -18.13 0.01
C SER A 282 -3.92 -16.91 -0.90
N ASN A 283 -4.54 -17.00 -2.08
CA ASN A 283 -4.55 -15.92 -3.07
C ASN A 283 -5.60 -14.84 -2.77
N ILE A 284 -6.30 -14.89 -1.64
CA ILE A 284 -7.29 -13.89 -1.25
C ILE A 284 -6.86 -13.24 0.06
N LEU A 285 -6.27 -12.06 -0.05
CA LEU A 285 -5.85 -11.27 1.10
C LEU A 285 -6.79 -10.10 1.31
N SER A 286 -6.93 -9.69 2.57
CA SER A 286 -7.66 -8.48 2.90
C SER A 286 -6.88 -7.58 3.84
N ALA A 287 -7.05 -6.28 3.68
CA ALA A 287 -6.42 -5.28 4.53
C ALA A 287 -7.42 -4.26 5.05
N ASP A 288 -7.23 -3.89 6.31
CA ASP A 288 -7.97 -2.82 6.95
C ASP A 288 -7.09 -2.18 8.04
N GLU A 289 -7.50 -0.99 8.45
CA GLU A 289 -6.83 -0.25 9.49
C GLU A 289 -7.78 0.09 10.63
N THR A 290 -7.26 0.00 11.84
CA THR A 290 -8.00 0.37 13.04
C THR A 290 -7.19 1.36 13.86
N TYR A 291 -7.84 2.05 14.80
CA TYR A 291 -7.17 3.07 15.61
C TYR A 291 -6.80 2.54 17.00
N ILE A 292 -5.71 3.02 17.57
CA ILE A 292 -5.37 2.83 18.98
C ILE A 292 -4.99 4.19 19.59
N ARG A 293 -4.75 4.24 20.89
CA ARG A 293 -4.24 5.42 21.59
C ARG A 293 -2.86 5.09 22.15
N VAL A 294 -1.91 5.98 21.92
CA VAL A 294 -0.59 5.96 22.54
C VAL A 294 -0.38 7.30 23.19
N LYS A 295 -0.14 7.33 24.51
CA LYS A 295 -0.07 8.56 25.32
C LYS A 295 -1.27 9.50 25.09
N GLY A 296 -2.46 8.94 24.94
CA GLY A 296 -3.69 9.68 24.64
C GLY A 296 -3.88 10.12 23.18
N ILE A 297 -2.85 10.00 22.33
CA ILE A 297 -2.88 10.42 20.93
C ILE A 297 -3.33 9.27 20.03
N ARG A 298 -4.20 9.56 19.06
CA ARG A 298 -4.70 8.57 18.09
C ARG A 298 -3.56 8.09 17.19
N HIS A 299 -3.35 6.78 17.20
CA HIS A 299 -2.46 6.02 16.33
C HIS A 299 -3.30 5.02 15.50
N TYR A 300 -2.65 4.34 14.57
CA TYR A 300 -3.26 3.40 13.63
C TYR A 300 -2.55 2.06 13.68
N VAL A 301 -3.31 0.98 13.49
CA VAL A 301 -2.82 -0.39 13.31
C VAL A 301 -3.32 -0.85 11.97
N TRP A 302 -2.40 -1.10 11.07
CA TRP A 302 -2.63 -1.70 9.76
C TRP A 302 -2.57 -3.21 9.92
N ILE A 303 -3.53 -3.92 9.35
CA ILE A 303 -3.58 -5.38 9.42
C ILE A 303 -3.86 -5.91 8.01
N VAL A 304 -3.05 -6.88 7.58
CA VAL A 304 -3.24 -7.67 6.37
C VAL A 304 -3.46 -9.11 6.79
N MET A 305 -4.59 -9.69 6.39
CA MET A 305 -5.00 -11.05 6.74
C MET A 305 -5.27 -11.90 5.50
N ASP A 306 -5.08 -13.20 5.62
CA ASP A 306 -5.61 -14.19 4.69
C ASP A 306 -7.13 -14.30 4.89
N ALA A 307 -7.93 -14.02 3.86
CA ALA A 307 -9.39 -14.05 4.00
C ALA A 307 -9.93 -15.49 4.16
N CYS A 308 -9.24 -16.48 3.58
CA CYS A 308 -9.62 -17.88 3.63
C CYS A 308 -9.16 -18.53 4.95
N LYS A 309 -7.86 -18.44 5.25
CA LYS A 309 -7.27 -19.06 6.45
C LYS A 309 -7.47 -18.22 7.72
N LYS A 310 -7.83 -16.95 7.58
CA LYS A 310 -8.05 -15.96 8.66
C LYS A 310 -6.78 -15.59 9.43
N SER A 311 -5.63 -16.16 9.10
CA SER A 311 -4.34 -15.81 9.70
C SER A 311 -3.96 -14.37 9.36
N ILE A 312 -3.45 -13.65 10.36
CA ILE A 312 -2.84 -12.33 10.14
C ILE A 312 -1.44 -12.56 9.57
N LEU A 313 -1.17 -11.99 8.40
CA LEU A 313 0.09 -12.18 7.68
C LEU A 313 1.03 -10.98 7.81
N GLY A 314 0.47 -9.78 7.96
CA GLY A 314 1.25 -8.56 8.08
C GLY A 314 0.53 -7.54 8.96
N TYR A 315 1.30 -6.75 9.71
CA TYR A 315 0.73 -5.74 10.59
C TYR A 315 1.73 -4.65 10.92
N GLN A 316 1.26 -3.41 11.08
CA GLN A 316 2.11 -2.26 11.43
C GLN A 316 1.39 -1.26 12.33
N VAL A 317 2.11 -0.72 13.31
CA VAL A 317 1.62 0.37 14.17
C VAL A 317 2.21 1.69 13.71
N SER A 318 1.40 2.74 13.62
CA SER A 318 1.87 4.05 13.17
C SER A 318 1.17 5.23 13.85
N ASP A 319 1.91 6.32 14.00
CA ASP A 319 1.42 7.65 14.45
C ASP A 319 0.42 8.27 13.47
N THR A 320 0.49 7.88 12.20
CA THR A 320 -0.23 8.48 11.08
C THR A 320 -0.92 7.41 10.22
N ARG A 321 -2.05 7.76 9.60
CA ARG A 321 -2.72 6.93 8.59
C ARG A 321 -2.03 7.09 7.22
N ALA A 322 -0.70 7.00 7.20
CA ALA A 322 0.11 7.22 6.01
C ALA A 322 0.24 5.94 5.16
N VAL A 323 0.60 6.12 3.89
CA VAL A 323 0.83 5.00 2.95
C VAL A 323 2.07 4.15 3.30
N GLY A 324 3.07 4.71 3.98
CA GLY A 324 4.28 3.99 4.36
C GLY A 324 4.01 2.76 5.23
N PRO A 325 3.37 2.93 6.41
CA PRO A 325 2.96 1.81 7.26
C PRO A 325 2.06 0.77 6.54
N CYS A 326 1.21 1.22 5.61
CA CYS A 326 0.42 0.34 4.75
C CYS A 326 1.32 -0.53 3.86
N ILE A 327 2.31 0.07 3.16
CA ILE A 327 3.30 -0.65 2.35
C ILE A 327 4.05 -1.65 3.22
N LEU A 328 4.52 -1.26 4.40
CA LEU A 328 5.27 -2.15 5.31
C LEU A 328 4.42 -3.36 5.77
N ALA A 329 3.14 -3.16 6.11
CA ALA A 329 2.24 -4.26 6.46
C ALA A 329 1.98 -5.19 5.26
N MET A 330 1.85 -4.63 4.05
CA MET A 330 1.71 -5.42 2.83
C MET A 330 2.98 -6.19 2.49
N ARG A 331 4.17 -5.59 2.66
CA ARG A 331 5.46 -6.27 2.43
C ARG A 331 5.57 -7.49 3.35
N MET A 332 5.30 -7.31 4.65
CA MET A 332 5.27 -8.42 5.60
C MET A 332 4.36 -9.58 5.17
N ALA A 333 3.18 -9.26 4.62
CA ALA A 333 2.25 -10.28 4.14
C ALA A 333 2.72 -10.93 2.82
N PHE A 334 3.33 -10.16 1.92
CA PHE A 334 3.79 -10.65 0.62
C PHE A 334 5.05 -11.50 0.73
N ASP A 335 5.89 -11.24 1.74
CA ASP A 335 7.08 -12.05 2.04
C ASP A 335 6.71 -13.46 2.54
N LYS A 336 5.43 -13.71 2.86
CA LYS A 336 4.92 -15.04 3.21
C LYS A 336 4.71 -15.96 2.01
N PHE A 337 4.72 -15.43 0.79
CA PHE A 337 4.62 -16.25 -0.41
C PHE A 337 6.02 -16.75 -0.80
N GLN A 338 6.19 -18.05 -0.98
CA GLN A 338 7.42 -18.61 -1.54
C GLN A 338 7.71 -18.05 -2.95
N SER A 339 6.66 -17.95 -3.77
CA SER A 339 6.67 -17.24 -5.04
C SER A 339 5.45 -16.33 -5.10
N PHE A 340 5.66 -15.06 -5.43
CA PHE A 340 4.58 -14.08 -5.45
C PHE A 340 3.53 -14.46 -6.54
N PRO A 341 2.24 -14.60 -6.19
CA PRO A 341 1.22 -15.12 -7.10
C PRO A 341 0.77 -14.15 -8.22
N GLY A 342 1.31 -12.92 -8.24
CA GLY A 342 1.02 -11.95 -9.29
C GLY A 342 -0.48 -11.60 -9.36
N LYS A 343 -1.04 -11.57 -10.58
CA LYS A 343 -2.46 -11.24 -10.81
C LYS A 343 -3.45 -12.25 -10.23
N MET A 344 -3.00 -13.43 -9.82
CA MET A 344 -3.87 -14.38 -9.13
C MET A 344 -4.20 -13.90 -7.71
N LEU A 345 -3.37 -13.02 -7.13
CA LEU A 345 -3.64 -12.39 -5.84
C LEU A 345 -4.79 -11.41 -5.96
N LYS A 346 -5.90 -11.73 -5.31
CA LYS A 346 -7.00 -10.81 -5.03
C LYS A 346 -6.71 -10.14 -3.69
N PHE A 347 -6.40 -8.85 -3.73
CA PHE A 347 -6.18 -8.03 -2.54
C PHE A 347 -7.39 -7.12 -2.32
N ILE A 348 -8.13 -7.34 -1.23
CA ILE A 348 -9.39 -6.63 -0.93
C ILE A 348 -9.17 -5.66 0.21
N ALA A 349 -9.45 -4.38 0.00
CA ALA A 349 -9.30 -3.36 1.03
C ALA A 349 -10.44 -2.33 0.98
N ASP A 350 -10.55 -1.50 2.02
CA ASP A 350 -11.47 -0.36 2.01
C ASP A 350 -11.10 0.66 0.93
N GLY A 351 -12.02 1.58 0.64
CA GLY A 351 -11.84 2.67 -0.33
C GLY A 351 -10.71 3.66 -0.04
N TYR A 352 -9.80 3.39 0.90
CA TYR A 352 -8.75 4.31 1.30
C TYR A 352 -7.64 4.45 0.25
N SER A 353 -7.18 5.69 0.02
CA SER A 353 -6.20 5.99 -1.05
C SER A 353 -4.80 5.43 -0.80
N ALA A 354 -4.49 4.95 0.41
CA ALA A 354 -3.21 4.31 0.69
C ALA A 354 -3.04 3.00 -0.11
N TYR A 355 -4.10 2.19 -0.26
CA TYR A 355 -3.98 0.88 -0.91
C TYR A 355 -3.65 0.98 -2.41
N PRO A 356 -4.32 1.83 -3.22
CA PRO A 356 -3.93 2.00 -4.63
C PRO A 356 -2.55 2.64 -4.79
N LEU A 357 -2.14 3.51 -3.86
CA LEU A 357 -0.78 4.07 -3.87
C LEU A 357 0.26 3.00 -3.53
N ALA A 358 -0.01 2.15 -2.54
CA ALA A 358 0.86 1.04 -2.21
C ALA A 358 1.00 0.09 -3.41
N LYS A 359 -0.11 -0.29 -4.08
CA LYS A 359 -0.08 -1.10 -5.30
C LYS A 359 0.84 -0.51 -6.38
N GLN A 360 0.72 0.79 -6.67
CA GLN A 360 1.59 1.47 -7.63
C GLN A 360 3.07 1.39 -7.23
N GLN A 361 3.37 1.48 -5.93
CA GLN A 361 4.74 1.38 -5.43
C GLN A 361 5.31 -0.04 -5.53
N PHE A 362 4.52 -1.08 -5.24
CA PHE A 362 4.93 -2.48 -5.43
C PHE A 362 5.22 -2.81 -6.91
N GLU A 363 4.43 -2.28 -7.83
CA GLU A 363 4.65 -2.43 -9.27
C GLU A 363 5.95 -1.74 -9.72
N LEU A 364 6.27 -0.58 -9.14
CA LEU A 364 7.48 0.18 -9.47
C LEU A 364 8.77 -0.43 -8.93
N GLU A 365 8.78 -0.79 -7.64
CA GLU A 365 10.01 -1.11 -6.92
C GLU A 365 10.33 -2.61 -6.94
N GLU A 366 9.31 -3.47 -6.92
CA GLU A 366 9.48 -4.93 -6.86
C GLU A 366 8.89 -5.67 -8.07
N ASN A 367 8.32 -4.95 -9.05
CA ASN A 367 7.59 -5.52 -10.19
C ASN A 367 6.46 -6.49 -9.77
N LYS A 368 5.89 -6.29 -8.57
CA LYS A 368 4.80 -7.11 -8.01
C LYS A 368 3.45 -6.56 -8.47
N ILE A 369 2.88 -7.20 -9.50
CA ILE A 369 1.58 -6.83 -10.06
C ILE A 369 0.49 -7.74 -9.50
N PHE A 370 -0.49 -7.18 -8.80
CA PHE A 370 -1.63 -7.92 -8.21
C PHE A 370 -2.97 -7.21 -8.43
N ASP A 371 -4.07 -7.94 -8.25
CA ASP A 371 -5.41 -7.36 -8.34
C ASP A 371 -5.80 -6.68 -7.02
N LEU A 372 -6.26 -5.43 -7.10
CA LEU A 372 -6.68 -4.65 -5.93
C LEU A 372 -8.14 -4.29 -6.11
N THR A 373 -8.98 -4.86 -5.26
CA THR A 373 -10.41 -4.57 -5.21
C THR A 373 -10.68 -3.66 -4.02
N GLN A 374 -11.18 -2.45 -4.30
CA GLN A 374 -11.61 -1.52 -3.26
C GLN A 374 -13.10 -1.72 -3.00
N VAL A 375 -13.45 -2.11 -1.77
CA VAL A 375 -14.85 -2.27 -1.35
C VAL A 375 -15.25 -1.02 -0.59
N ILE A 376 -16.21 -0.29 -1.14
CA ILE A 376 -16.56 1.05 -0.67
C ILE A 376 -17.89 0.99 0.08
N GLY A 377 -17.92 1.45 1.33
CA GLY A 377 -19.16 1.55 2.10
C GLY A 377 -19.73 0.20 2.58
N LEU A 378 -20.82 0.26 3.35
CA LEU A 378 -21.53 -0.92 3.91
C LEU A 378 -22.84 -1.21 3.19
N THR A 379 -23.31 -0.29 2.33
CA THR A 379 -24.53 -0.41 1.54
C THR A 379 -24.27 -1.20 0.25
N ASN A 380 -25.29 -1.92 -0.24
CA ASN A 380 -25.19 -2.82 -1.38
C ASN A 380 -25.37 -2.07 -2.70
N ASP A 381 -24.73 -0.92 -2.85
CA ASP A 381 -25.04 -0.02 -3.97
C ASP A 381 -24.33 -0.48 -5.26
N ASP A 382 -23.24 -1.26 -5.15
CA ASP A 382 -22.45 -1.77 -6.29
C ASP A 382 -22.21 -3.30 -6.26
N SER A 383 -22.05 -3.90 -7.45
CA SER A 383 -21.90 -5.35 -7.66
C SER A 383 -20.63 -5.93 -7.04
N VAL A 384 -19.54 -5.15 -6.99
CA VAL A 384 -18.26 -5.51 -6.40
C VAL A 384 -18.39 -5.65 -4.88
N SER A 385 -19.07 -4.70 -4.22
CA SER A 385 -19.34 -4.80 -2.78
C SER A 385 -20.19 -6.01 -2.42
N LYS A 386 -21.06 -6.49 -3.32
CA LYS A 386 -21.85 -7.71 -3.09
C LYS A 386 -20.99 -8.98 -3.13
N GLU A 387 -20.05 -9.10 -4.08
CA GLU A 387 -19.18 -10.27 -4.22
C GLU A 387 -18.22 -10.41 -3.02
N TYR A 388 -17.60 -9.31 -2.60
CA TYR A 388 -16.54 -9.33 -1.58
C TYR A 388 -17.03 -9.02 -0.15
N ARG A 389 -18.36 -8.95 0.06
CA ARG A 389 -18.96 -8.60 1.35
C ARG A 389 -18.56 -9.53 2.49
N TRP A 390 -18.48 -10.83 2.23
CA TRP A 390 -18.11 -11.83 3.23
C TRP A 390 -16.71 -11.57 3.81
N ILE A 391 -15.79 -11.03 3.00
CA ILE A 391 -14.43 -10.66 3.42
C ILE A 391 -14.49 -9.49 4.40
N LYS A 392 -15.28 -8.46 4.08
CA LYS A 392 -15.46 -7.31 4.98
C LYS A 392 -15.98 -7.73 6.36
N GLN A 393 -16.91 -8.69 6.40
CA GLN A 393 -17.41 -9.23 7.67
C GLN A 393 -16.33 -9.99 8.45
N VAL A 394 -15.45 -10.73 7.76
CA VAL A 394 -14.31 -11.42 8.38
C VAL A 394 -13.35 -10.41 9.02
N VAL A 395 -13.00 -9.35 8.29
CA VAL A 395 -12.12 -8.29 8.77
C VAL A 395 -12.73 -7.48 9.91
N GLU A 396 -14.03 -7.14 9.83
CA GLU A 396 -14.73 -6.45 10.91
C GLU A 396 -14.75 -7.29 12.20
N ARG A 397 -14.96 -8.60 12.07
CA ARG A 397 -14.87 -9.54 13.20
C ARG A 397 -13.46 -9.58 13.79
N LEU A 398 -12.42 -9.56 12.94
CA LEU A 398 -11.03 -9.47 13.39
C LEU A 398 -10.80 -8.19 14.21
N ASN A 399 -11.17 -7.04 13.65
CA ASN A 399 -11.01 -5.74 14.30
C ASN A 399 -11.79 -5.64 15.61
N ARG A 400 -13.01 -6.17 15.68
CA ARG A 400 -13.78 -6.23 16.92
C ARG A 400 -13.10 -7.10 17.98
N THR A 401 -12.51 -8.23 17.56
CA THR A 401 -11.76 -9.12 18.46
C THR A 401 -10.51 -8.44 19.03
N PHE A 402 -9.76 -7.75 18.17
CA PHE A 402 -8.62 -6.91 18.59
C PHE A 402 -9.07 -5.83 19.57
N LYS A 403 -10.10 -5.06 19.21
CA LYS A 403 -10.63 -3.96 20.04
C LYS A 403 -11.13 -4.41 21.40
N SER A 404 -11.75 -5.58 21.50
CA SER A 404 -12.14 -6.17 22.78
C SER A 404 -10.93 -6.38 23.71
N SER A 405 -9.79 -6.81 23.15
CA SER A 405 -8.56 -7.05 23.92
C SER A 405 -7.83 -5.73 24.23
N TYR A 406 -7.82 -4.80 23.27
CA TYR A 406 -7.20 -3.48 23.40
C TYR A 406 -7.92 -2.57 24.40
N ARG A 407 -9.25 -2.56 24.48
CA ARG A 407 -10.02 -1.63 25.33
C ARG A 407 -9.60 -1.70 26.81
N VAL A 408 -9.23 -2.88 27.30
CA VAL A 408 -8.80 -3.10 28.70
C VAL A 408 -7.44 -2.43 29.01
N THR A 409 -6.66 -2.11 27.99
CA THR A 409 -5.37 -1.42 28.17
C THR A 409 -5.53 0.08 28.49
N CYS A 410 -6.69 0.67 28.19
CA CYS A 410 -6.92 2.13 28.22
C CYS A 410 -5.92 2.93 27.33
N GLY A 411 -5.26 2.28 26.38
CA GLY A 411 -4.21 2.85 25.55
C GLY A 411 -2.80 2.48 26.01
N TYR A 412 -1.82 2.70 25.15
CA TYR A 412 -0.42 2.37 25.42
C TYR A 412 0.37 3.57 25.94
N GLY A 413 1.34 3.32 26.82
CA GLY A 413 2.24 4.35 27.36
C GLY A 413 3.40 4.75 26.43
N SER A 414 3.68 3.95 25.39
CA SER A 414 4.75 4.20 24.42
C SER A 414 4.45 3.54 23.07
N GLU A 415 5.11 4.00 22.01
CA GLU A 415 4.99 3.42 20.66
C GLU A 415 5.51 1.98 20.63
N ASP A 416 6.65 1.72 21.26
CA ASP A 416 7.18 0.37 21.47
C ASP A 416 6.14 -0.53 22.15
N GLY A 417 5.54 -0.06 23.26
CA GLY A 417 4.52 -0.82 23.98
C GLY A 417 3.30 -1.16 23.11
N ALA A 418 2.92 -0.26 22.20
CA ALA A 418 1.86 -0.50 21.23
C ALA A 418 2.26 -1.55 20.19
N LEU A 419 3.44 -1.44 19.58
CA LEU A 419 3.96 -2.40 18.62
C LEU A 419 4.07 -3.81 19.21
N TYR A 420 4.65 -3.92 20.39
CA TYR A 420 4.84 -5.19 21.09
C TYR A 420 3.52 -5.77 21.58
N GLY A 421 2.59 -4.93 22.07
CA GLY A 421 1.24 -5.36 22.43
C GLY A 421 0.46 -5.93 21.24
N VAL A 422 0.53 -5.28 20.07
CA VAL A 422 -0.07 -5.79 18.84
C VAL A 422 0.63 -7.09 18.40
N SER A 423 1.96 -7.16 18.48
CA SER A 423 2.72 -8.36 18.10
C SER A 423 2.34 -9.58 18.94
N LEU A 424 2.22 -9.43 20.26
CA LEU A 424 1.75 -10.51 21.13
C LEU A 424 0.31 -10.91 20.84
N TRP A 425 -0.54 -9.93 20.57
CA TRP A 425 -1.93 -10.23 20.21
C TRP A 425 -2.01 -11.00 18.89
N VAL A 426 -1.19 -10.68 17.90
CA VAL A 426 -1.08 -11.43 16.63
C VAL A 426 -0.58 -12.85 16.89
N ALA A 427 0.46 -13.03 17.71
CA ALA A 427 0.96 -14.34 18.10
C ALA A 427 -0.13 -15.20 18.75
N TYR A 428 -0.84 -14.63 19.73
CA TYR A 428 -1.99 -15.27 20.37
C TYR A 428 -3.08 -15.61 19.34
N TYR A 429 -3.47 -14.66 18.50
CA TYR A 429 -4.55 -14.83 17.52
C TYR A 429 -4.24 -15.95 16.52
N ASN A 430 -3.02 -16.01 16.00
CA ASN A 430 -2.60 -16.97 14.97
C ASN A 430 -2.34 -18.38 15.53
N PHE A 431 -1.76 -18.51 16.73
CA PHE A 431 -1.19 -19.78 17.20
C PHE A 431 -1.84 -20.35 18.46
N LEU A 432 -2.55 -19.55 19.27
CA LEU A 432 -3.06 -19.99 20.57
C LEU A 432 -4.58 -19.86 20.72
N ARG A 433 -5.19 -18.87 20.06
CA ARG A 433 -6.61 -18.59 20.19
C ARG A 433 -7.43 -19.69 19.52
N PRO A 434 -8.41 -20.30 20.19
CA PRO A 434 -9.35 -21.21 19.54
C PRO A 434 -10.33 -20.41 18.66
N HIS A 435 -10.52 -20.86 17.42
CA HIS A 435 -11.44 -20.21 16.48
C HIS A 435 -12.63 -21.11 16.14
N PRO A 436 -13.89 -20.63 16.24
CA PRO A 436 -15.07 -21.43 15.88
C PRO A 436 -15.01 -21.99 14.46
N TYR A 437 -14.44 -21.21 13.54
CA TYR A 437 -14.28 -21.61 12.14
C TYR A 437 -13.32 -22.80 11.96
N ASN A 438 -12.33 -22.96 12.84
CA ASN A 438 -11.39 -24.06 12.79
C ASN A 438 -11.68 -25.09 13.90
N TYR A 439 -12.96 -25.38 14.15
CA TYR A 439 -13.41 -26.36 15.16
C TYR A 439 -12.80 -26.11 16.56
N TRP A 440 -12.74 -24.83 16.96
CA TRP A 440 -12.15 -24.38 18.22
C TRP A 440 -10.66 -24.70 18.37
N ARG A 441 -9.94 -24.88 17.27
CA ARG A 441 -8.48 -25.00 17.23
C ARG A 441 -7.83 -23.66 16.84
N PRO A 442 -6.53 -23.47 17.13
CA PRO A 442 -5.74 -22.38 16.57
C PRO A 442 -5.73 -22.38 15.04
N LEU A 443 -5.46 -21.24 14.40
CA LEU A 443 -5.44 -21.16 12.93
C LEU A 443 -4.22 -21.88 12.34
N ASN A 444 -3.09 -21.81 13.04
CA ASN A 444 -1.84 -22.39 12.61
C ASN A 444 -1.39 -23.38 13.67
N GLU A 445 -1.54 -24.67 13.37
CA GLU A 445 -1.17 -25.74 14.28
C GLU A 445 0.34 -26.02 14.18
N ILE A 446 0.99 -26.11 15.34
CA ILE A 446 2.40 -26.49 15.49
C ILE A 446 2.41 -27.73 16.38
N ASP A 447 3.10 -28.80 15.96
CA ASP A 447 3.03 -30.08 16.66
C ASP A 447 3.52 -30.00 18.11
N GLN A 448 4.55 -29.20 18.38
CA GLN A 448 5.02 -28.94 19.74
C GLN A 448 3.92 -28.31 20.62
N LEU A 449 3.08 -27.41 20.07
CA LEU A 449 1.98 -26.79 20.83
C LEU A 449 0.83 -27.76 21.13
N LYS A 450 0.68 -28.85 20.37
CA LYS A 450 -0.34 -29.88 20.61
C LYS A 450 -0.02 -30.71 21.84
N GLN A 451 1.27 -30.93 22.10
CA GLN A 451 1.76 -31.72 23.23
C GLN A 451 1.71 -30.96 24.55
N ALA A 452 1.45 -29.65 24.53
CA ALA A 452 1.39 -28.82 25.73
C ALA A 452 0.03 -28.85 26.41
N ASP A 453 0.03 -29.22 27.69
CA ASP A 453 -1.18 -29.41 28.51
C ASP A 453 -1.97 -28.12 28.75
N ASN A 454 -1.27 -26.99 28.91
CA ASN A 454 -1.89 -25.72 29.32
C ASN A 454 -1.32 -24.49 28.60
N MET A 455 -1.99 -23.34 28.74
CA MET A 455 -1.59 -22.09 28.09
C MET A 455 -0.22 -21.55 28.53
N PRO A 456 0.17 -21.60 29.81
CA PRO A 456 1.53 -21.26 30.22
C PRO A 456 2.61 -22.05 29.48
N ALA A 457 2.43 -23.37 29.33
CA ALA A 457 3.36 -24.22 28.57
C ALA A 457 3.38 -23.85 27.08
N LYS A 458 2.22 -23.59 26.48
CA LYS A 458 2.14 -23.14 25.07
C LYS A 458 2.87 -21.82 24.82
N TRP A 459 2.80 -20.88 25.76
CA TRP A 459 3.57 -19.64 25.69
C TRP A 459 5.09 -19.88 25.77
N GLN A 460 5.55 -20.81 26.62
CA GLN A 460 6.97 -21.16 26.70
C GLN A 460 7.48 -21.76 25.40
N ILE A 461 6.69 -22.64 24.76
CA ILE A 461 7.05 -23.23 23.46
C ILE A 461 7.16 -22.15 22.39
N LEU A 462 6.22 -21.19 22.33
CA LEU A 462 6.33 -20.07 21.38
C LEU A 462 7.58 -19.20 21.64
N ILE A 463 7.94 -18.97 22.90
CA ILE A 463 9.18 -18.25 23.25
C ILE A 463 10.40 -19.03 22.76
N SER A 464 10.43 -20.35 22.98
CA SER A 464 11.52 -21.22 22.52
C SER A 464 11.68 -21.21 20.99
N LEU A 465 10.58 -21.31 20.26
CA LEU A 465 10.57 -21.18 18.80
C LEU A 465 11.06 -19.80 18.33
N GLY A 466 10.68 -18.75 19.05
CA GLY A 466 11.22 -17.40 18.88
C GLY A 466 12.75 -17.35 19.00
N GLN A 467 13.29 -17.93 20.07
CA GLN A 467 14.73 -18.00 20.31
C GLN A 467 15.46 -18.77 19.20
N GLN A 468 14.97 -19.93 18.80
CA GLN A 468 15.53 -20.73 17.70
C GLN A 468 15.54 -19.94 16.39
N THR A 469 14.46 -19.22 16.10
CA THR A 469 14.37 -18.36 14.91
C THR A 469 15.40 -17.24 14.95
N ILE A 470 15.59 -16.59 16.10
CA ILE A 470 16.59 -15.54 16.28
C ILE A 470 18.00 -16.07 16.05
N LEU A 471 18.32 -17.25 16.59
CA LEU A 471 19.62 -17.90 16.39
C LEU A 471 19.88 -18.16 14.90
N HIS A 472 18.93 -18.75 14.18
CA HIS A 472 19.06 -18.97 12.73
C HIS A 472 19.20 -17.67 11.93
N MET A 473 18.51 -16.59 12.33
CA MET A 473 18.68 -15.29 11.70
C MET A 473 20.07 -14.69 11.93
N GLN A 474 20.66 -14.90 13.10
CA GLN A 474 22.01 -14.43 13.43
C GLN A 474 23.07 -15.22 12.66
N GLU A 475 22.92 -16.55 12.56
CA GLU A 475 23.78 -17.42 11.76
C GLU A 475 23.80 -16.98 10.29
N ASN A 476 22.61 -16.77 9.70
CA ASN A 476 22.46 -16.33 8.31
C ASN A 476 22.94 -14.89 8.01
N GLN A 477 23.17 -14.06 9.04
CA GLN A 477 23.74 -12.71 8.88
C GLN A 477 25.27 -12.71 8.92
N LEU A 478 25.87 -13.76 9.48
CA LEU A 478 27.33 -13.93 9.60
C LEU A 478 27.91 -14.73 8.41
N SER A 479 27.08 -15.51 7.72
CA SER A 479 27.36 -16.15 6.43
C SER A 479 27.14 -15.19 5.26
#